data_AF-A0A2N7LCW9-F1
#
_entry.id   AF-A0A2N7LCW9-F1
#
_cell.length_a   1.000
_cell.length_b   1.000
_cell.length_c   1.000
_cell.angle_alpha   90.00
_cell.angle_beta   90.00
_cell.angle_gamma   90.00
#
_symmetry.space_group_name_H-M   'P 1'
#
loop_
_entity.id
_entity.type
_entity.pdbx_description
1 polymer ?
#
loop_
_entity_poly.entity_id
_entity_poly.type
_entity_poly.pdbx_seq_one_letter_code
_entity_poly.pdbx_strand_id
1 'polypeptide(L)' 'MFSFFKKDPAKKLRNTYNAKLEQAMKAQRNGDIKSYSLITAEAEDIWQEIEKIESNVKPS' A
#
# COMPACT_ATOMS: atom_id res chain seq x y z
N MET A 1 -8.42 16.31 -25.50
CA MET A 1 -9.44 15.35 -25.04
C MET A 1 -8.76 14.35 -24.11
N PHE A 2 -8.98 14.50 -22.80
CA PHE A 2 -8.37 13.65 -21.77
C PHE A 2 -9.11 12.32 -21.70
N SER A 3 -8.52 11.29 -22.32
CA SER A 3 -9.01 9.92 -22.26
C SER A 3 -9.08 9.43 -20.82
N PHE A 4 -10.31 9.09 -20.41
CA PHE A 4 -10.63 7.99 -19.51
C PHE A 4 -9.77 7.88 -18.24
N PHE A 5 -10.21 8.59 -17.20
CA PHE A 5 -10.02 8.15 -15.82
C PHE A 5 -10.71 6.78 -15.62
N LYS A 6 -10.09 5.69 -16.09
CA LYS A 6 -10.27 4.42 -15.39
C LYS A 6 -9.67 4.66 -14.01
N LYS A 7 -10.51 5.02 -13.04
CA LYS A 7 -10.13 5.08 -11.63
C LYS A 7 -9.65 3.69 -11.29
N ASP A 8 -8.35 3.50 -11.23
CA ASP A 8 -7.75 2.33 -10.63
C ASP A 8 -8.15 2.36 -9.14
N PRO A 9 -9.07 1.46 -8.71
CA PRO A 9 -9.59 1.46 -7.36
C PRO A 9 -8.48 1.14 -6.33
N ALA A 10 -7.40 0.48 -6.74
CA ALA A 10 -6.26 0.17 -5.90
C ALA A 10 -5.24 1.32 -5.82
N LYS A 11 -5.26 2.30 -6.75
CA LYS A 11 -4.26 3.39 -6.82
C LYS A 11 -4.12 4.17 -5.51
N LYS A 12 -5.24 4.45 -4.83
CA LYS A 12 -5.20 5.18 -3.54
C LYS A 12 -4.50 4.34 -2.47
N LEU A 13 -4.81 3.06 -2.38
CA LEU A 13 -4.20 2.14 -1.43
C LEU A 13 -2.71 1.94 -1.73
N ARG A 14 -2.33 1.82 -3.01
CA ARG A 14 -0.90 1.74 -3.42
C ARG A 14 -0.10 2.96 -2.95
N ASN A 15 -0.68 4.16 -3.01
CA ASN A 15 -0.03 5.36 -2.48
C ASN A 15 0.11 5.30 -0.95
N THR A 16 -0.92 4.83 -0.24
CA THR A 16 -0.87 4.67 1.22
C THR A 16 0.16 3.62 1.64
N TYR A 17 0.21 2.48 0.94
CA TYR A 17 1.21 1.43 1.13
C TYR A 17 2.64 1.98 0.98
N ASN A 18 2.91 2.71 -0.11
CA ASN A 18 4.22 3.32 -0.34
C ASN A 18 4.61 4.32 0.77
N ALA A 19 3.66 5.11 1.25
CA ALA A 19 3.89 6.02 2.37
C ALA A 19 4.22 5.27 3.67
N LYS A 20 3.56 4.14 3.93
CA LYS A 20 3.88 3.27 5.08
C LYS A 20 5.26 2.64 4.95
N LEU A 21 5.65 2.18 3.76
CA LEU A 21 7.01 1.69 3.53
C LEU A 21 8.07 2.77 3.79
N GLU A 22 7.84 4.01 3.35
CA GLU A 22 8.76 5.12 3.62
C GLU A 22 8.86 5.40 5.14
N GLN A 23 7.74 5.36 5.87
CA GLN A 23 7.72 5.50 7.32
C GLN A 23 8.47 4.36 8.02
N ALA A 24 8.25 3.11 7.58
CA ALA A 24 8.94 1.94 8.10
C ALA A 24 10.45 2.05 7.87
N MET A 25 10.90 2.47 6.68
CA MET A 25 12.32 2.68 6.40
C MET A 25 12.93 3.76 7.32
N LYS A 26 12.22 4.86 7.57
CA LYS A 26 12.68 5.90 8.50
C LYS A 26 12.78 5.36 9.93
N ALA A 27 11.78 4.59 10.39
CA ALA A 27 11.80 3.96 11.70
C ALA A 27 12.98 2.98 11.84
N GLN A 28 13.17 2.12 10.85
CA GLN A 28 14.28 1.17 10.79
C GLN A 28 15.64 1.89 10.82
N ARG A 29 15.82 2.92 9.98
CA ARG A 29 17.07 3.70 9.92
C ARG A 29 17.39 4.43 11.23
N ASN A 30 16.36 4.82 11.98
CA ASN A 30 16.51 5.46 13.28
C ASN A 30 16.65 4.44 14.43
N GLY A 31 16.61 3.14 14.14
CA GLY A 31 16.69 2.06 15.14
C GLY A 31 15.40 1.84 15.93
N ASP A 32 14.27 2.42 15.51
CA ASP A 32 12.96 2.20 16.12
C ASP A 32 12.32 0.93 15.57
N ILE A 33 12.80 -0.21 16.07
CA ILE A 33 12.36 -1.53 15.62
C ILE A 33 10.87 -1.78 15.95
N LYS A 34 10.38 -1.26 17.08
CA LYS A 34 8.98 -1.43 17.48
C LYS A 34 8.05 -0.75 16.47
N SER A 35 8.32 0.51 16.14
CA SER A 35 7.53 1.24 15.15
C SER A 35 7.69 0.62 13.76
N TYR A 36 8.91 0.19 13.38
CA TYR A 36 9.13 -0.52 12.13
C TYR A 36 8.21 -1.75 12.00
N SER A 37 8.20 -2.64 13.01
CA SER A 37 7.34 -3.83 13.00
C SER A 37 5.85 -3.50 12.89
N LEU A 38 5.39 -2.48 13.61
CA LEU A 38 3.99 -2.04 13.55
C LEU A 38 3.64 -1.50 12.16
N ILE A 39 4.45 -0.58 11.63
CA ILE A 39 4.19 0.08 10.34
C ILE A 39 4.25 -0.93 9.19
N THR A 40 5.17 -1.90 9.26
CA THR A 40 5.25 -2.99 8.27
C THR A 40 4.02 -3.88 8.31
N ALA A 41 3.49 -4.21 9.50
CA ALA A 41 2.24 -4.97 9.60
C ALA A 41 1.06 -4.20 8.99
N GLU A 42 0.95 -2.90 9.26
CA GLU A 42 -0.08 -2.05 8.65
C GLU A 42 0.07 -1.95 7.12
N ALA A 43 1.30 -1.94 6.60
CA ALA A 43 1.56 -1.95 5.18
C ALA A 43 1.08 -3.28 4.54
N GLU A 44 1.31 -4.41 5.21
CA GLU A 44 0.87 -5.73 4.75
C GLU A 44 -0.66 -5.81 4.66
N ASP A 45 -1.38 -5.26 5.65
CA ASP A 45 -2.85 -5.22 5.62
C ASP A 45 -3.37 -4.43 4.41
N ILE A 46 -2.74 -3.29 4.10
CA ILE A 46 -3.06 -2.49 2.90
C ILE A 46 -2.75 -3.28 1.62
N TRP A 47 -1.65 -4.04 1.61
CA TRP A 47 -1.29 -4.87 0.46
C TRP A 47 -2.33 -5.96 0.21
N GLN A 48 -2.83 -6.61 1.25
CA GLN A 48 -3.92 -7.59 1.13
C GLN A 48 -5.21 -6.97 0.58
N GLU A 49 -5.53 -5.72 0.94
CA GLU A 49 -6.66 -5.01 0.34
C GLU A 49 -6.45 -4.73 -1.15
N ILE A 50 -5.23 -4.33 -1.55
CA ILE A 50 -4.85 -4.14 -2.96
C ILE A 50 -5.03 -5.45 -3.73
N GLU A 51 -4.51 -6.56 -3.21
CA GLU A 51 -4.63 -7.87 -3.85
C GLU A 51 -6.10 -8.31 -4.01
N LYS A 52 -6.95 -8.07 -3.00
CA LYS A 52 -8.40 -8.35 -3.10
C LYS A 52 -9.07 -7.53 -4.19
N ILE A 53 -8.69 -6.26 -4.35
CA ILE A 53 -9.25 -5.42 -5.41
C ILE A 53 -8.76 -5.89 -6.78
N GLU A 54 -7.48 -6.18 -6.93
CA GLU A 54 -6.89 -6.55 -8.22
C GLU A 54 -7.28 -7.95 -8.68
N SER A 55 -7.43 -8.90 -7.75
CA SER A 55 -7.96 -10.23 -8.02
C SER A 55 -9.43 -10.19 -8.46
N ASN A 56 -10.25 -9.33 -7.84
CA ASN A 56 -11.64 -9.12 -8.27
C ASN A 56 -11.77 -8.41 -9.64
N VAL A 57 -10.72 -7.72 -10.10
CA VAL A 57 -10.72 -7.00 -11.38
C VAL A 57 -10.29 -7.88 -12.56
N LYS A 58 -9.66 -9.04 -12.33
CA LYS A 58 -9.41 -10.02 -13.39
C LYS A 58 -10.71 -10.79 -13.70
N PRO A 59 -11.33 -10.62 -14.88
CA PRO A 59 -12.44 -11.48 -15.25
C PRO A 59 -11.88 -12.89 -15.51
N SER A 60 -12.49 -13.87 -14.85
CA SER A 60 -12.39 -15.30 -15.20
C SER A 60 -12.92 -15.57 -16.61
#